data_AF-A0A4P9XXB6-F1
#
_entry.id   AF-A0A4P9XXB6-F1
#
_cell.length_a   1.000
_cell.length_b   1.000
_cell.length_c   1.000
_cell.angle_alpha   90.00
_cell.angle_beta   90.00
_cell.angle_gamma   90.00
#
_symmetry.space_group_name_H-M   'P 1'
#
loop_
_entity.id
_entity.type
_entity.pdbx_description
1 polymer ?
#
loop_
_entity_poly.entity_id
_entity_poly.type
_entity_poly.pdbx_seq_one_letter_code
_entity_poly.pdbx_strand_id
1 'polypeptide(L)' 'RHRITSVQRVRLLDTYRRTRFPSRRLQTALAEELGLPLRSVQIWFQNQRQLNKTAATTTTSDIANENEVQ' A
#
# COMPACT_ATOMS: atom_id res chain seq x y z
N ARG A 1 -14.76 -7.81 -10.37
CA ARG A 1 -13.76 -7.18 -9.46
C ARG A 1 -14.15 -7.54 -8.03
N HIS A 2 -13.29 -8.20 -7.25
CA HIS A 2 -13.55 -8.44 -5.84
C HIS A 2 -13.29 -7.14 -5.05
N ARG A 3 -14.31 -6.59 -4.38
CA ARG A 3 -14.14 -5.38 -3.56
C ARG A 3 -13.53 -5.77 -2.23
N ILE A 4 -12.40 -5.16 -1.89
CA ILE A 4 -11.76 -5.36 -0.58
C ILE A 4 -12.54 -4.57 0.48
N THR A 5 -13.04 -5.27 1.49
CA THR A 5 -13.78 -4.68 2.61
C THR A 5 -12.85 -3.91 3.55
N SER A 6 -13.40 -3.10 4.45
CA SER A 6 -12.61 -2.35 5.42
C SER A 6 -11.80 -3.26 6.35
N VAL A 7 -12.38 -4.37 6.81
CA VAL A 7 -11.69 -5.36 7.65
C VAL A 7 -10.52 -6.00 6.90
N GLN A 8 -10.75 -6.43 5.66
CA GLN A 8 -9.69 -7.01 4.82
C GLN A 8 -8.56 -5.99 4.55
N ARG A 9 -8.91 -4.71 4.34
CA ARG A 9 -7.94 -3.64 4.15
C ARG A 9 -7.08 -3.41 5.39
N VAL A 10 -7.66 -3.45 6.60
CA VAL A 10 -6.91 -3.30 7.85
C VAL A 10 -5.86 -4.42 8.01
N ARG A 11 -6.21 -5.67 7.72
CA ARG A 11 -5.27 -6.81 7.78
C ARG A 11 -4.15 -6.70 6.75
N LEU A 12 -4.48 -6.28 5.53
CA LEU A 12 -3.48 -6.02 4.48
C LEU A 12 -2.53 -4.87 4.88
N LEU A 13 -3.03 -3.81 5.53
CA LEU A 13 -2.22 -2.71 6.05
C LEU A 13 -1.31 -3.14 7.20
N ASP A 14 -1.78 -3.96 8.14
CA ASP A 14 -0.94 -4.51 9.22
C ASP A 14 0.26 -5.29 8.64
N THR A 15 -0.02 -6.15 7.65
CA THR A 15 1.04 -6.87 6.93
C THR A 15 2.00 -5.89 6.24
N TYR A 16 1.48 -4.87 5.56
CA TYR A 16 2.30 -3.89 4.84
C TYR A 16 3.24 -3.11 5.77
N ARG A 17 2.79 -2.78 6.99
CA ARG A 17 3.60 -2.12 8.02
C ARG A 17 4.78 -2.99 8.46
N ARG A 18 4.60 -4.32 8.51
CA ARG A 18 5.67 -5.28 8.83
C ARG A 18 6.60 -5.54 7.65
N THR A 19 6.04 -5.66 6.45
CA THR A 19 6.80 -5.88 5.21
C THR A 19 6.13 -5.24 4.00
N ARG A 20 6.83 -4.29 3.36
CA ARG A 20 6.37 -3.64 2.13
C ARG A 20 6.40 -4.57 0.90
N PHE A 21 7.15 -5.67 0.99
CA PHE A 21 7.37 -6.66 -0.06
C PHE A 21 7.05 -8.06 0.47
N PRO A 22 5.77 -8.38 0.73
CA PRO A 22 5.40 -9.71 1.20
C PRO A 22 5.76 -10.76 0.15
N SER A 23 6.36 -11.87 0.59
CA SER A 23 6.70 -13.00 -0.28
C SER A 23 5.44 -13.66 -0.85
N ARG A 24 5.57 -14.47 -1.91
CA ARG A 24 4.43 -15.18 -2.51
C ARG A 24 3.70 -16.05 -1.48
N ARG A 25 4.44 -16.76 -0.62
CA ARG A 25 3.86 -17.59 0.45
C ARG A 25 3.02 -16.76 1.42
N LEU A 26 3.50 -15.57 1.82
CA LEU A 26 2.75 -14.68 2.70
C LEU A 26 1.51 -14.11 2.01
N GLN A 27 1.60 -13.77 0.72
CA GLN A 27 0.45 -13.31 -0.05
C GLN A 27 -0.62 -14.40 -0.21
N THR A 28 -0.23 -15.66 -0.40
CA THR A 28 -1.16 -16.80 -0.45
C THR A 28 -1.85 -17.01 0.89
N ALA A 29 -1.10 -16.99 2.00
CA ALA A 29 -1.70 -17.12 3.33
C ALA A 29 -2.72 -16.01 3.62
N LEU A 30 -2.43 -14.76 3.24
CA LEU A 30 -3.37 -13.64 3.35
C LEU A 30 -4.59 -13.79 2.45
N ALA A 31 -4.42 -14.37 1.27
CA ALA A 31 -5.53 -14.62 0.35
C ALA A 31 -6.51 -15.64 0.95
N GLU A 32 -5.99 -16.72 1.51
CA GLU A 32 -6.77 -17.76 2.20
C GLU A 32 -7.44 -17.20 3.47
N GLU A 33 -6.70 -16.50 4.32
CA GLU A 33 -7.21 -15.88 5.55
C GLU A 33 -8.36 -14.90 5.28
N LEU A 34 -8.24 -14.09 4.23
CA LEU A 34 -9.19 -13.03 3.91
C LEU A 34 -10.30 -13.49 2.96
N GLY A 35 -10.27 -14.73 2.48
CA GLY A 35 -11.19 -15.23 1.44
C GLY A 35 -11.07 -14.44 0.13
N LEU A 36 -9.88 -13.93 -0.19
CA LEU A 36 -9.61 -13.11 -1.36
C LEU A 36 -8.88 -13.91 -2.46
N PRO A 37 -9.12 -13.62 -3.74
CA PRO A 37 -8.22 -14.10 -4.79
C PRO A 37 -6.80 -13.57 -4.58
N LEU A 38 -5.79 -14.43 -4.73
CA LEU A 38 -4.37 -14.04 -4.62
C LEU A 38 -4.03 -12.83 -5.50
N ARG A 39 -4.62 -12.75 -6.70
CA ARG A 39 -4.42 -11.62 -7.61
C ARG A 39 -4.90 -10.29 -7.01
N SER A 40 -6.00 -10.29 -6.26
CA SER A 40 -6.51 -9.09 -5.56
C SER A 40 -5.52 -8.60 -4.51
N VAL A 41 -4.95 -9.53 -3.74
CA VAL A 41 -3.92 -9.23 -2.73
C VAL A 41 -2.66 -8.67 -3.39
N GLN A 42 -2.19 -9.29 -4.48
CA GLN A 42 -1.04 -8.82 -5.26
C GLN A 42 -1.23 -7.40 -5.82
N ILE A 43 -2.39 -7.14 -6.46
CA ILE A 43 -2.72 -5.81 -7.00
C ILE A 43 -2.77 -4.80 -5.86
N TRP A 44 -3.36 -5.15 -4.72
CA TRP A 44 -3.42 -4.26 -3.57
C TRP A 44 -2.01 -3.85 -3.12
N PHE A 45 -1.09 -4.78 -2.92
CA PHE A 45 0.29 -4.46 -2.53
C PHE A 45 1.06 -3.66 -3.59
N GLN A 46 0.82 -3.92 -4.88
CA GLN A 46 1.38 -3.12 -5.98
C GLN A 46 0.86 -1.66 -5.91
N ASN A 47 -0.45 -1.49 -5.79
CA ASN A 47 -1.09 -0.17 -5.70
C ASN A 47 -0.66 0.58 -4.44
N GLN A 48 -0.57 -0.08 -3.28
CA GLN A 48 -0.10 0.55 -2.05
C GLN A 48 1.32 1.09 -2.20
N ARG A 49 2.22 0.34 -2.85
CA ARG A 49 3.58 0.86 -3.11
C ARG A 49 3.57 2.04 -4.08
N GLN A 50 2.69 2.02 -5.08
CA GLN A 50 2.59 3.13 -6.02
C GLN A 50 2.09 4.41 -5.34
N LEU A 51 1.11 4.31 -4.44
CA LEU A 51 0.64 5.45 -3.63
C LEU A 51 1.75 6.03 -2.74
N ASN A 52 2.58 5.17 -2.14
CA ASN A 52 3.73 5.63 -1.34
C ASN A 52 4.83 6.26 -2.19
N LYS A 53 5.02 5.81 -3.45
CA LYS A 53 5.95 6.46 -4.38
C LYS A 53 5.48 7.87 -4.73
N THR A 54 4.20 8.04 -5.07
CA THR A 54 3.65 9.35 -5.41
C THR A 54 3.64 10.31 -4.22
N ALA A 55 3.43 9.82 -2.99
CA ALA A 55 3.54 10.65 -1.79
C ALA A 55 4.99 11.14 -1.53
N ALA A 56 5.99 10.31 -1.86
CA ALA A 56 7.39 10.68 -1.71
C ALA A 56 7.87 11.68 -2.78
N THR A 57 7.28 11.69 -3.99
CA THR A 57 7.64 12.66 -5.03
C THR A 57 6.94 14.02 -4.91
N THR A 58 5.93 14.15 -4.03
CA THR A 58 5.22 15.42 -3.81
C THR A 58 5.66 16.13 -2.52
N THR A 59 6.36 15.46 -1.59
CA THR A 59 6.74 16.08 -0.30
C THR A 59 8.13 16.75 -0.29
N THR A 60 8.89 16.72 -1.39
CA THR A 60 10.15 17.49 -1.53
C THR A 60 10.07 18.62 -2.57
N SER A 61 8.92 18.78 -3.24
CA SER A 61 8.73 19.81 -4.28
C SER A 61 7.93 21.03 -3.80
N ASP A 62 7.27 20.95 -2.64
CA ASP A 62 6.31 21.98 -2.17
C ASP A 62 6.76 22.70 -0.87
N ILE A 63 8.01 22.53 -0.39
CA ILE A 63 8.56 23.26 0.79
C ILE A 63 9.90 23.96 0.47
N ALA A 64 10.06 24.48 -0.75
CA ALA A 64 11.28 25.22 -1.14
C ALA A 64 11.00 26.54 -1.84
N ASN A 65 9.83 27.15 -1.65
CA ASN A 65 9.56 28.49 -2.19
C ASN A 65 8.51 29.26 -1.38
N GLU A 66 8.85 29.64 -0.15
CA GLU A 66 8.18 30.73 0.58
C GLU A 66 8.99 31.04 1.85
N ASN A 67 10.15 31.71 1.68
CA ASN A 67 10.80 32.55 2.69
C ASN A 67 12.12 33.11 2.13
N GLU A 68 12.04 34.20 1.36
CA GLU A 68 12.91 35.40 1.49
C GLU A 68 12.52 36.42 0.39
N VAL A 69 11.82 37.50 0.76
CA VAL A 69 12.18 38.93 0.54
C VAL A 69 11.10 39.79 1.23
N GLN A 70 11.40 40.25 2.44
CA GLN A 70 11.55 41.67 2.77
C GLN A 70 12.66 41.81 3.82
#